data_AF-A0A3M6W0R6-F1
#
_entry.id   AF-A0A3M6W0R6-F1
#
_cell.length_a   1.000
_cell.length_b   1.000
_cell.length_c   1.000
_cell.angle_alpha   90.00
_cell.angle_beta   90.00
_cell.angle_gamma   90.00
#
_symmetry.space_group_name_H-M   'P 1'
#
loop_
_entity.id
_entity.type
_entity.pdbx_description
1 polymer ?
#
loop_
_entity_poly.entity_id
_entity_poly.type
_entity_poly.pdbx_seq_one_letter_code
_entity_poly.pdbx_strand_id
1 'polypeptide(L)'
;MVINPTYLAQRTRSSTSWSDAKTRVTKSYRDWLRASPEIQQMYSLNMPVSQIRTKIRQEFERHRYVSQIKTVDVLLFNSHQEFQETLNFWKQLTHVLKYFRAEEDPKARLPKNFIQGFIEVHILPFHRNKPQTPALTAVRRAGTENVSLLRRLYISYPFPEQCHDQPKLQ
;
A
#
# COMPACT_ATOMS: atom_id res chain seq x y z
N MET A 1 2.94 -23.30 -27.58
CA MET A 1 3.76 -22.20 -27.02
C MET A 1 3.65 -22.26 -25.50
N VAL A 2 4.76 -22.31 -24.78
CA VAL A 2 4.78 -22.31 -23.30
C VAL A 2 4.95 -20.87 -22.82
N ILE A 3 4.11 -20.41 -21.89
CA ILE A 3 4.20 -19.07 -21.31
C ILE A 3 5.06 -19.17 -20.04
N ASN A 4 6.22 -18.51 -20.05
CA ASN A 4 7.13 -18.49 -18.90
C ASN A 4 6.69 -17.43 -17.87
N PRO A 5 6.89 -17.69 -16.56
CA PRO A 5 6.54 -16.75 -15.50
C PRO A 5 7.47 -15.52 -15.47
N THR A 6 6.98 -14.41 -14.92
CA THR A 6 7.76 -13.18 -14.73
C THR A 6 8.77 -13.31 -13.59
N TYR A 7 9.74 -12.39 -13.54
CA TYR A 7 10.71 -12.32 -12.44
C TYR A 7 9.98 -12.19 -11.09
N LEU A 8 10.42 -12.99 -10.10
CA LEU A 8 9.84 -13.11 -8.75
C LEU A 8 8.39 -13.63 -8.69
N ALA A 9 7.86 -14.20 -9.77
CA ALA A 9 6.56 -14.84 -9.76
C ALA A 9 6.51 -16.01 -8.76
N GLN A 10 5.45 -16.06 -7.96
CA GLN A 10 5.20 -17.16 -7.02
C GLN A 10 3.83 -17.77 -7.30
N ARG A 11 3.74 -19.10 -7.25
CA ARG A 11 2.47 -19.82 -7.35
C ARG A 11 1.60 -19.51 -6.13
N THR A 12 0.38 -19.06 -6.38
CA THR A 12 -0.63 -18.85 -5.34
C THR A 12 -0.97 -20.19 -4.68
N ARG A 13 -0.95 -20.20 -3.35
CA ARG A 13 -1.39 -21.33 -2.53
C ARG A 13 -2.09 -20.84 -1.26
N SER A 14 -3.02 -21.64 -0.76
CA SER A 14 -3.64 -21.46 0.55
C SER A 14 -2.81 -22.12 1.64
N SER A 15 -2.89 -21.60 2.87
CA SER A 15 -2.28 -22.22 4.04
C SER A 15 -3.22 -23.25 4.67
N THR A 16 -2.64 -24.36 5.11
CA THR A 16 -3.35 -25.47 5.77
C THR A 16 -3.44 -25.26 7.29
N SER A 17 -2.44 -24.59 7.88
CA SER A 17 -2.33 -24.35 9.32
C SER A 17 -1.80 -22.94 9.63
N TRP A 18 -2.02 -22.48 10.86
CA TRP A 18 -1.48 -21.21 11.35
C TRP A 18 0.06 -21.17 11.38
N SER A 19 0.72 -22.30 11.62
CA SER A 19 2.18 -22.38 11.61
C SER A 19 2.75 -22.15 10.20
N ASP A 20 2.11 -22.69 9.16
CA ASP A 20 2.49 -22.43 7.78
C ASP A 20 2.26 -20.95 7.42
N ALA A 21 1.09 -20.41 7.78
CA ALA A 21 0.77 -19.00 7.54
C ALA A 21 1.80 -18.06 8.20
N LYS A 22 2.15 -18.29 9.47
CA LYS A 22 3.16 -17.49 10.20
C LYS A 22 4.54 -17.54 9.54
N THR A 23 4.95 -18.71 9.06
CA THR A 23 6.22 -18.89 8.36
C THR A 23 6.24 -18.09 7.06
N ARG A 24 5.12 -18.11 6.31
CA ARG A 24 4.97 -17.33 5.06
C ARG A 24 4.97 -15.83 5.31
N VAL A 25 4.26 -15.36 6.33
CA VAL A 25 4.26 -13.94 6.74
C VAL A 25 5.66 -13.49 7.13
N THR A 26 6.36 -14.29 7.94
CA THR A 26 7.73 -13.97 8.38
C THR A 26 8.70 -13.95 7.20
N LYS A 27 8.56 -14.87 6.25
CA LYS A 27 9.35 -14.86 5.01
C LYS A 27 9.11 -13.59 4.20
N SER A 28 7.85 -13.28 3.90
CA SER A 28 7.47 -12.08 3.15
C SER A 28 8.01 -10.80 3.82
N TYR A 29 7.87 -10.69 5.15
CA TYR A 29 8.41 -9.56 5.90
C TYR A 29 9.93 -9.42 5.76
N ARG A 30 10.68 -10.53 5.83
CA ARG A 30 12.14 -10.52 5.66
C ARG A 30 12.55 -10.13 4.25
N ASP A 31 11.81 -10.58 3.25
CA ASP A 31 12.07 -10.25 1.84
C ASP A 31 11.90 -8.74 1.61
N TRP A 32 10.85 -8.13 2.16
CA TRP A 32 10.65 -6.67 2.13
C TRP A 32 11.78 -5.88 2.83
N LEU A 33 12.25 -6.33 3.99
CA LEU A 33 13.34 -5.65 4.71
C LEU A 33 14.68 -5.69 3.95
N ARG A 34 14.92 -6.78 3.22
CA ARG A 34 16.13 -6.97 2.39
C ARG A 34 16.06 -6.18 1.09
N ALA A 35 14.89 -6.06 0.49
CA ALA A 35 14.65 -5.28 -0.72
C ALA A 35 14.63 -3.75 -0.48
N SER A 36 14.48 -3.30 0.78
CA SER A 36 14.38 -1.86 1.11
C SER A 36 15.49 -0.95 0.50
N PRO A 37 16.80 -1.28 0.57
CA PRO A 37 17.83 -0.47 -0.06
C PRO A 37 17.72 -0.43 -1.59
N GLU A 38 17.34 -1.55 -2.22
CA GLU A 38 17.13 -1.63 -3.68
C GLU A 38 15.97 -0.71 -4.10
N ILE A 39 14.85 -0.74 -3.36
CA ILE A 39 13.70 0.13 -3.59
C ILE A 39 14.10 1.61 -3.47
N GLN A 40 14.89 1.97 -2.46
CA GLN A 40 15.36 3.34 -2.28
C GLN A 40 16.19 3.82 -3.48
N GLN A 41 17.08 2.97 -3.98
CA GLN A 41 17.93 3.28 -5.13
C GLN A 41 17.16 3.35 -6.44
N MET A 42 16.28 2.36 -6.72
CA MET A 42 15.51 2.33 -7.98
C MET A 42 14.54 3.51 -8.10
N TYR A 43 13.92 3.91 -7.00
CA TYR A 43 12.96 5.01 -6.98
C TYR A 43 13.58 6.36 -6.61
N SER A 44 14.89 6.43 -6.37
CA SER A 44 15.60 7.64 -5.95
C SER A 44 14.88 8.38 -4.81
N LEU A 45 14.44 7.65 -3.79
CA LEU A 45 13.68 8.23 -2.69
C LEU A 45 14.57 9.14 -1.85
N ASN A 46 14.07 10.32 -1.52
CA ASN A 46 14.73 11.35 -0.71
C ASN A 46 14.72 11.05 0.81
N MET A 47 14.63 9.77 1.19
CA MET A 47 14.48 9.34 2.57
C MET A 47 15.41 8.16 2.91
N PRO A 48 15.84 8.02 4.18
CA PRO A 48 16.72 6.94 4.56
C PRO A 48 15.99 5.58 4.55
N VAL A 49 16.75 4.51 4.30
CA VAL A 49 16.26 3.11 4.29
C VAL A 49 15.58 2.72 5.61
N SER A 50 15.97 3.34 6.73
CA SER A 50 15.34 3.12 8.04
C SER A 50 13.86 3.52 8.07
N GLN A 51 13.49 4.62 7.41
CA GLN A 51 12.09 5.06 7.35
C GLN A 51 11.26 4.12 6.47
N ILE A 52 11.81 3.64 5.35
CA ILE A 52 11.15 2.64 4.50
C ILE A 52 10.86 1.36 5.30
N ARG A 53 11.85 0.86 6.04
CA ARG A 53 11.68 -0.33 6.91
C ARG A 53 10.63 -0.11 8.00
N THR A 54 10.56 1.10 8.54
CA THR A 54 9.55 1.47 9.53
C THR A 54 8.15 1.46 8.93
N LYS A 55 7.98 1.96 7.69
CA LYS A 55 6.70 1.87 6.98
C LYS A 55 6.29 0.45 6.65
N ILE A 56 7.22 -0.38 6.20
CA ILE A 56 6.97 -1.81 5.99
C ILE A 56 6.45 -2.42 7.30
N ARG A 57 7.09 -2.13 8.43
CA ARG A 57 6.59 -2.61 9.74
C ARG A 57 5.18 -2.10 10.04
N GLN A 58 4.89 -0.82 9.83
CA GLN A 58 3.55 -0.25 10.05
C GLN A 58 2.47 -1.00 9.23
N GLU A 59 2.74 -1.29 7.96
CA GLU A 59 1.78 -2.02 7.10
C GLU A 59 1.54 -3.47 7.52
N PHE A 60 2.58 -4.16 8.02
CA PHE A 60 2.42 -5.51 8.57
C PHE A 60 1.69 -5.48 9.92
N GLU A 61 1.97 -4.50 10.78
CA GLU A 61 1.29 -4.35 12.08
C GLU A 61 -0.18 -3.92 11.92
N ARG A 62 -0.52 -3.18 10.86
CA ARG A 62 -1.92 -2.83 10.51
C ARG A 62 -2.83 -4.05 10.42
N HIS A 63 -2.29 -5.20 10.04
CA HIS A 63 -3.03 -6.46 9.91
C HIS A 63 -2.67 -7.51 10.98
N ARG A 64 -2.12 -7.08 12.12
CA ARG A 64 -1.66 -7.99 13.19
C ARG A 64 -2.78 -8.87 13.76
N TYR A 65 -3.99 -8.31 13.91
CA TYR A 65 -5.10 -8.93 14.65
C TYR A 65 -6.10 -9.69 13.75
N VAL A 66 -5.69 -10.09 12.55
CA VAL A 66 -6.56 -10.86 11.64
C VAL A 66 -6.75 -12.28 12.16
N SER A 67 -8.00 -12.62 12.50
CA SER A 67 -8.37 -13.91 13.10
C SER A 67 -8.62 -15.03 12.08
N GLN A 68 -8.76 -14.71 10.79
CA GLN A 68 -9.15 -15.69 9.76
C GLN A 68 -7.99 -16.04 8.82
N ILE A 69 -7.62 -17.33 8.75
CA ILE A 69 -6.53 -17.84 7.89
C ILE A 69 -6.70 -17.44 6.42
N LYS A 70 -7.93 -17.54 5.90
CA LYS A 70 -8.20 -17.25 4.47
C LYS A 70 -7.94 -15.78 4.14
N THR A 71 -8.23 -14.88 5.06
CA THR A 71 -7.92 -13.45 4.91
C THR A 71 -6.41 -13.22 4.92
N VAL A 72 -5.66 -13.92 5.76
CA VAL A 72 -4.19 -13.85 5.78
C VAL A 72 -3.60 -14.31 4.45
N ASP A 73 -4.14 -15.37 3.83
CA ASP A 73 -3.69 -15.83 2.52
C ASP A 73 -3.89 -14.78 1.42
N VAL A 74 -5.03 -14.07 1.44
CA VAL A 74 -5.30 -12.96 0.51
C VAL A 74 -4.34 -11.79 0.75
N LEU A 75 -4.08 -11.43 2.01
CA LEU A 75 -3.13 -10.38 2.36
C LEU A 75 -1.71 -10.73 1.93
N LEU A 76 -1.28 -11.98 2.10
CA LEU A 76 0.00 -12.48 1.63
C LEU A 76 0.11 -12.42 0.09
N PHE A 77 -0.96 -12.79 -0.61
CA PHE A 77 -1.01 -12.70 -2.07
C PHE A 77 -0.88 -11.26 -2.53
N ASN A 78 -1.66 -10.34 -1.95
CA ASN A 78 -1.59 -8.92 -2.25
C ASN A 78 -0.20 -8.34 -1.95
N SER A 79 0.40 -8.70 -0.82
CA SER A 79 1.77 -8.28 -0.47
C SER A 79 2.80 -8.75 -1.49
N HIS A 80 2.69 -10.00 -1.97
CA HIS A 80 3.59 -10.54 -3.00
C HIS A 80 3.40 -9.87 -4.36
N GLN A 81 2.16 -9.54 -4.74
CA GLN A 81 1.88 -8.76 -5.94
C GLN A 81 2.50 -7.36 -5.84
N GLU A 82 2.32 -6.69 -4.70
CA GLU A 82 2.92 -5.37 -4.45
C GLU A 82 4.46 -5.42 -4.53
N PHE A 83 5.06 -6.49 -4.00
CA PHE A 83 6.51 -6.72 -4.04
C PHE A 83 7.03 -6.88 -5.47
N GLN A 84 6.39 -7.73 -6.27
CA GLN A 84 6.75 -7.90 -7.68
C GLN A 84 6.59 -6.60 -8.48
N GLU A 85 5.49 -5.88 -8.29
CA GLU A 85 5.26 -4.63 -9.01
C GLU A 85 6.29 -3.54 -8.65
N THR A 86 6.85 -3.59 -7.44
CA THR A 86 7.86 -2.65 -6.96
C THR A 86 9.26 -3.01 -7.46
N LEU A 87 9.66 -4.29 -7.34
CA LEU A 87 11.00 -4.73 -7.77
C LEU A 87 11.14 -4.85 -9.28
N ASN A 88 10.07 -5.22 -10.00
CA ASN A 88 10.07 -5.22 -11.46
C ASN A 88 9.91 -3.82 -12.06
N PHE A 89 9.84 -2.78 -11.21
CA PHE A 89 9.64 -1.39 -11.61
C PHE A 89 8.40 -1.17 -12.48
N TRP A 90 7.31 -1.91 -12.19
CA TRP A 90 6.02 -1.74 -12.85
C TRP A 90 5.24 -0.54 -12.29
N LYS A 91 5.58 -0.10 -11.07
CA LYS A 91 5.01 1.09 -10.44
C LYS A 91 5.84 2.34 -10.70
N GLN A 92 5.15 3.45 -10.92
CA GLN A 92 5.72 4.82 -10.82
C GLN A 92 5.99 5.21 -9.35
N LEU A 93 6.95 6.12 -9.14
CA LEU A 93 7.30 6.74 -7.86
C LEU A 93 6.09 7.27 -7.06
N THR A 94 5.09 7.85 -7.73
CA THR A 94 3.86 8.38 -7.08
C THR A 94 3.06 7.30 -6.34
N HIS A 95 3.13 6.04 -6.78
CA HIS A 95 2.47 4.93 -6.12
C HIS A 95 3.21 4.51 -4.85
N VAL A 96 4.55 4.61 -4.86
CA VAL A 96 5.38 4.33 -3.67
C VAL A 96 5.19 5.44 -2.63
N LEU A 97 5.23 6.70 -3.05
CA LEU A 97 5.00 7.85 -2.16
C LEU A 97 3.60 7.87 -1.53
N LYS A 98 2.62 7.17 -2.10
CA LYS A 98 1.28 7.05 -1.51
C LYS A 98 1.33 6.53 -0.06
N TYR A 99 2.24 5.61 0.26
CA TYR A 99 2.39 5.05 1.60
C TYR A 99 2.94 6.06 2.63
N PHE A 100 3.53 7.17 2.16
CA PHE A 100 4.17 8.19 2.99
C PHE A 100 3.32 9.48 3.14
N ARG A 101 2.15 9.56 2.50
CA ARG A 101 1.28 10.76 2.52
C ARG A 101 0.96 11.30 3.92
N ALA A 102 0.77 10.41 4.90
CA ALA A 102 0.48 10.83 6.28
C ALA A 102 1.67 11.52 6.97
N GLU A 103 2.90 11.31 6.50
CA GLU A 103 4.10 11.96 7.03
C GLU A 103 4.39 13.28 6.31
N GLU A 104 4.11 13.35 5.01
CA GLU A 104 4.33 14.56 4.20
C GLU A 104 3.30 15.65 4.49
N ASP A 105 2.00 15.31 4.51
CA ASP A 105 0.91 16.28 4.66
C ASP A 105 0.18 16.11 6.00
N PRO A 106 0.40 17.00 7.01
CA PRO A 106 -0.34 16.93 8.27
C PRO A 106 -1.83 17.20 8.10
N LYS A 107 -2.23 17.89 7.02
CA LYS A 107 -3.63 18.13 6.62
C LYS A 107 -4.29 16.92 5.97
N ALA A 108 -3.52 15.91 5.54
CA ALA A 108 -4.08 14.68 4.98
C ALA A 108 -4.59 13.73 6.07
N ARG A 109 -4.26 13.98 7.35
CA ARG A 109 -4.84 13.25 8.47
C ARG A 109 -6.27 13.74 8.73
N LEU A 110 -7.14 12.80 9.10
CA LEU A 110 -8.49 13.15 9.53
C LEU A 110 -8.40 14.09 10.74
N PRO A 111 -9.20 15.16 10.79
CA PRO A 111 -9.19 16.09 11.92
C PRO A 111 -9.53 15.33 13.21
N LYS A 112 -8.75 15.61 14.27
CA LYS A 112 -8.84 14.88 15.55
C LYS A 112 -10.16 15.14 16.28
N ASN A 113 -10.78 16.28 16.02
CA ASN A 113 -11.99 16.73 16.67
C ASN A 113 -13.12 16.91 15.66
N PHE A 114 -14.34 16.51 16.06
CA PHE A 114 -15.55 16.70 15.25
C PHE A 114 -15.73 18.14 14.78
N ILE A 115 -15.58 19.13 15.68
CA ILE A 115 -15.73 20.56 15.35
C ILE A 115 -14.71 21.01 14.29
N GLN A 116 -13.47 20.52 14.37
CA GLN A 116 -12.46 20.85 13.38
C GLN A 116 -12.82 20.27 12.01
N GLY A 117 -13.30 19.03 11.95
CA GLY A 117 -13.79 18.45 10.70
C GLY A 117 -15.04 19.12 10.15
N PHE A 118 -15.94 19.55 11.02
CA PHE A 118 -17.12 20.32 10.63
C PHE A 118 -16.74 21.67 9.98
N ILE A 119 -15.80 22.40 10.58
CA ILE A 119 -15.31 23.69 10.06
C ILE A 119 -14.55 23.52 8.73
N GLU A 120 -13.68 22.50 8.62
CA GLU A 120 -12.92 22.23 7.40
C GLU A 120 -13.83 21.89 6.20
N VAL A 121 -14.94 21.18 6.43
CA VAL A 121 -15.90 20.83 5.36
C VAL A 121 -16.74 22.04 4.93
N HIS A 122 -17.16 22.90 5.87
CA HIS A 122 -18.04 24.04 5.56
C HIS A 122 -17.31 25.24 4.93
N ILE A 123 -16.01 25.44 5.23
CA ILE A 123 -15.25 26.60 4.74
C ILE A 123 -14.59 26.36 3.38
N LEU A 124 -14.50 25.12 2.89
CA LEU A 124 -13.98 24.88 1.54
C LEU A 124 -15.02 25.33 0.50
N PRO A 125 -14.74 26.37 -0.32
CA PRO A 125 -15.59 26.69 -1.45
C PRO A 125 -15.70 25.45 -2.33
N PHE A 126 -16.91 25.20 -2.86
CA PHE A 126 -17.18 24.24 -3.93
C PHE A 126 -16.43 24.68 -5.21
N HIS A 127 -15.11 24.67 -5.21
CA HIS A 127 -14.31 24.80 -6.40
C HIS A 127 -14.28 23.43 -7.09
N ARG A 128 -15.34 23.20 -7.88
CA ARG A 128 -15.23 22.40 -9.10
C ARG A 128 -14.05 23.01 -9.89
N ASN A 129 -13.11 22.14 -10.30
CA ASN A 129 -11.85 22.41 -11.02
C ASN A 129 -10.59 22.56 -10.14
N LYS A 130 -9.90 21.44 -9.89
CA LYS A 130 -8.43 21.48 -9.87
C LYS A 130 -7.97 21.76 -11.31
N PRO A 131 -7.25 22.86 -11.61
CA PRO A 131 -6.55 22.99 -12.87
C PRO A 131 -5.51 21.86 -12.94
N GLN A 132 -5.60 21.04 -13.99
CA GLN A 132 -4.52 20.15 -14.38
C GLN A 132 -3.34 21.03 -14.74
N THR A 133 -2.26 21.02 -13.98
CA THR A 133 -1.02 21.68 -14.39
C THR A 133 -0.46 20.91 -15.60
N PRO A 134 -0.40 21.51 -16.79
CA PRO A 134 0.17 20.87 -17.97
C PRO A 134 1.64 21.30 -18.08
N ALA A 135 2.57 20.42 -17.69
CA ALA A 135 3.97 20.54 -18.09
C ALA A 135 4.24 19.58 -19.26
N LEU A 136 3.93 20.08 -20.46
CA LEU A 136 4.49 19.76 -21.78
C LEU A 136 5.38 18.51 -21.88
N THR A 137 4.83 17.41 -22.39
CA THR A 137 5.19 16.84 -23.71
C THR A 137 4.24 15.68 -24.01
N ALA A 138 3.29 15.92 -24.92
CA ALA A 138 2.47 14.89 -25.50
C ALA A 138 3.26 14.14 -26.58
N VAL A 139 3.55 12.87 -26.37
CA VAL A 139 3.76 11.89 -27.46
C VAL A 139 2.81 10.72 -27.25
N ARG A 140 1.60 10.91 -27.77
CA ARG A 140 0.87 9.98 -28.64
C ARG A 140 1.40 8.52 -28.65
N ARG A 141 0.66 7.58 -28.06
CA ARG A 141 0.12 6.39 -28.75
C ARG A 141 -0.72 5.52 -27.82
N ALA A 142 -1.76 4.96 -28.45
CA ALA A 142 -2.86 4.20 -27.88
C ALA A 142 -2.44 2.84 -27.31
N GLY A 143 -3.30 2.31 -26.42
CA GLY A 143 -3.39 0.88 -26.14
C GLY A 143 -3.36 0.55 -24.66
N THR A 144 -4.28 -0.33 -24.24
CA THR A 144 -4.33 -1.05 -22.95
C THR A 144 -5.18 -0.46 -21.81
N GLU A 145 -6.35 0.09 -22.11
CA GLU A 145 -7.40 0.26 -21.09
C GLU A 145 -8.23 -1.01 -20.97
N ASN A 146 -7.83 -1.96 -20.11
CA ASN A 146 -8.74 -3.01 -19.60
C ASN A 146 -8.26 -3.70 -18.30
N VAL A 147 -7.06 -3.36 -17.77
CA VAL A 147 -6.54 -3.97 -16.52
C VAL A 147 -6.60 -3.02 -15.32
N SER A 148 -6.83 -1.72 -15.55
CA SER A 148 -6.78 -0.67 -14.51
C SER A 148 -8.10 -0.43 -13.77
N LEU A 149 -9.25 -0.82 -14.33
CA LEU A 149 -10.57 -0.53 -13.74
C LEU A 149 -10.88 -1.41 -12.52
N LEU A 150 -10.42 -2.66 -12.49
CA LEU A 150 -10.65 -3.57 -11.35
C LEU A 150 -9.76 -3.26 -10.13
N ARG A 151 -8.62 -2.57 -10.33
CA ARG A 151 -7.75 -2.16 -9.22
C ARG A 151 -8.19 -0.87 -8.53
N ARG A 152 -9.00 -0.06 -9.23
CA ARG A 152 -9.50 1.24 -8.74
C ARG A 152 -10.65 1.11 -7.74
N LEU A 153 -11.35 -0.03 -7.73
CA LEU A 153 -12.48 -0.28 -6.83
C LEU A 153 -12.08 -0.83 -5.45
N TYR A 154 -10.86 -1.37 -5.28
CA TYR A 154 -10.46 -2.00 -4.00
C TYR A 154 -9.51 -1.17 -3.12
N ILE A 155 -9.01 -0.04 -3.63
CA ILE A 155 -7.98 0.77 -2.96
C ILE A 155 -8.56 2.03 -2.28
N SER A 156 -9.88 2.20 -2.29
CA SER A 156 -10.59 3.40 -1.79
C SER A 156 -11.39 3.22 -0.49
N TYR A 157 -11.19 2.15 0.28
CA TYR A 157 -11.76 2.10 1.64
C TYR A 157 -10.71 2.54 2.68
N PRO A 158 -10.82 3.76 3.25
CA PRO A 158 -10.29 4.01 4.58
C PRO A 158 -11.12 3.15 5.55
N PHE A 159 -10.58 2.02 5.98
CA PHE A 159 -11.17 1.25 7.06
C PHE A 159 -11.05 2.08 8.34
N PRO A 160 -12.14 2.31 9.09
CA PRO A 160 -12.13 3.19 10.25
C PRO A 160 -11.20 2.63 11.33
N GLU A 161 -10.25 3.45 11.76
CA GLU A 161 -9.61 3.28 13.06
C GLU A 161 -10.71 3.45 14.12
N GLN A 162 -11.11 2.36 14.79
CA GLN A 162 -11.61 2.36 16.17
C GLN A 162 -11.88 0.93 16.66
N CYS A 163 -11.07 0.48 17.62
CA CYS A 163 -11.50 0.02 18.94
C CYS A 163 -10.25 -0.35 19.75
N HIS A 164 -9.72 0.64 20.46
CA HIS A 164 -8.98 0.38 21.69
C HIS A 164 -10.00 -0.11 22.72
N ASP A 165 -10.00 -1.40 23.01
CA ASP A 165 -10.44 -1.93 24.29
C ASP A 165 -9.61 -3.18 24.59
N GLN A 166 -8.57 -2.99 25.41
CA GLN A 166 -7.86 -4.09 26.04
C GLN A 166 -8.58 -4.44 27.34
N PRO A 167 -8.96 -5.70 27.60
CA PRO A 167 -9.25 -6.11 28.96
C PRO A 167 -7.94 -6.19 29.74
N LYS A 168 -7.85 -5.37 30.80
CA LYS A 168 -6.80 -5.49 31.81
C LYS A 168 -6.87 -6.88 32.45
N LEU A 169 -5.70 -7.49 32.60
CA LEU A 169 -5.45 -8.64 33.47
C LEU A 169 -6.10 -8.44 34.85
N GLN A 170 -6.85 -9.45 35.29
CA GLN A 170 -6.87 -9.92 36.68
C GLN A 170 -6.45 -11.40 36.65
#